data_AF-A0AAX1LII2-F1
#
_entry.id   AF-A0AAX1LII2-F1
#
_cell.length_a   1.000
_cell.length_b   1.000
_cell.length_c   1.000
_cell.angle_alpha   90.00
_cell.angle_beta   90.00
_cell.angle_gamma   90.00
#
_symmetry.space_group_name_H-M   'P 1'
#
loop_
_entity.id
_entity.type
_entity.pdbx_description
1 polymer ?
#
loop_
_entity_poly.entity_id
_entity_poly.type
_entity_poly.pdbx_seq_one_letter_code
_entity_poly.pdbx_strand_id
1 'polypeptide(L)' 'MCTPGYGITLDRFMRVAHLLPRQRGNVAVDNYRFVNALLWMCRTGAPWRDLPEC' A
#
# COMPACT_ATOMS: atom_id res chain seq x y z
N MET A 1 -3.48 -2.77 -14.45
CA MET A 1 -4.58 -1.76 -14.47
C MET A 1 -4.52 -1.03 -13.14
N CYS A 2 -4.00 0.19 -13.10
CA CYS A 2 -3.91 0.99 -11.87
C CYS A 2 -5.29 1.14 -11.24
N THR A 3 -5.49 0.55 -10.05
CA THR A 3 -6.78 0.51 -9.33
C THR A 3 -7.47 1.88 -9.35
N PRO A 4 -8.59 2.06 -10.07
CA PRO A 4 -9.26 3.34 -10.13
C PRO A 4 -9.92 3.62 -8.77
N GLY A 5 -9.45 4.66 -8.08
CA GLY A 5 -10.18 5.33 -7.01
C GLY A 5 -10.07 4.80 -5.57
N TYR A 6 -9.41 3.66 -5.30
CA TYR A 6 -9.43 3.05 -3.96
C TYR A 6 -8.22 3.34 -3.05
N GLY A 7 -7.14 3.90 -3.59
CA GLY A 7 -5.93 4.22 -2.84
C GLY A 7 -6.05 5.50 -1.98
N ILE A 8 -5.32 5.57 -0.87
CA ILE A 8 -5.18 6.82 -0.12
C ILE A 8 -4.38 7.84 -0.92
N THR A 9 -4.69 9.12 -0.79
CA THR A 9 -3.89 10.18 -1.41
C THR A 9 -2.48 10.23 -0.80
N LEU A 10 -1.52 10.74 -1.57
CA LEU A 10 -0.14 10.89 -1.09
C LEU A 10 -0.06 11.78 0.16
N ASP A 11 -0.83 12.87 0.23
CA ASP A 11 -0.93 13.72 1.43
C ASP A 11 -1.33 12.92 2.68
N ARG A 12 -2.39 12.10 2.56
CA ARG A 12 -2.86 11.28 3.67
C ARG A 12 -1.83 10.22 4.06
N PHE A 13 -1.15 9.63 3.07
CA PHE A 13 -0.05 8.72 3.34
C PHE A 13 1.09 9.41 4.10
N MET A 14 1.50 10.61 3.71
CA MET A 14 2.57 11.35 4.38
C MET A 14 2.29 11.59 5.87
N ARG A 15 1.01 11.80 6.24
CA ARG A 15 0.60 11.92 7.64
C ARG A 15 0.85 10.66 8.47
N VAL A 16 0.89 9.48 7.86
CA VAL A 16 1.14 8.20 8.56
C VAL A 16 2.50 7.58 8.22
N ALA A 17 3.20 8.10 7.21
CA ALA A 17 4.45 7.52 6.71
C ALA A 17 5.53 7.43 7.80
N HIS A 18 5.55 8.37 8.74
CA HIS A 18 6.47 8.39 9.88
C HIS A 18 6.24 7.27 10.90
N LEU A 19 5.05 6.63 10.89
CA LEU A 19 4.71 5.51 11.75
C LEU A 19 5.22 4.18 11.18
N LEU A 20 5.61 4.14 9.91
CA LEU A 20 6.10 2.93 9.27
C LEU A 20 7.51 2.59 9.79
N PRO A 21 7.79 1.29 9.99
CA PRO A 21 9.12 0.88 10.36
C PRO A 21 10.12 1.25 9.26
N ARG A 22 11.35 1.57 9.67
CA ARG A 22 12.44 1.77 8.72
C ARG A 22 12.71 0.45 7.98
N GLN A 23 12.72 0.52 6.66
CA GLN A 23 13.02 -0.64 5.81
C GLN A 23 14.42 -1.17 6.11
N ARG A 24 14.53 -2.50 6.25
CA ARG A 24 15.79 -3.20 6.53
C ARG A 24 16.18 -4.07 5.34
N GLY A 25 17.48 -4.23 5.13
CA GLY A 25 18.04 -4.98 4.01
C GLY A 25 18.29 -4.12 2.77
N ASN A 26 18.68 -4.78 1.68
CA ASN A 26 19.06 -4.11 0.42
C ASN A 26 17.90 -3.95 -0.58
N VAL A 27 16.73 -4.53 -0.27
CA VAL A 27 15.54 -4.37 -1.10
C VAL A 27 14.82 -3.13 -0.60
N ALA A 28 14.55 -2.18 -1.49
CA ALA A 28 13.65 -1.05 -1.26
C ALA A 28 12.27 -1.37 -1.83
N VAL A 29 11.21 -1.04 -1.10
CA VAL A 29 9.83 -1.26 -1.50
C VAL A 29 9.09 0.06 -1.33
N ASP A 30 8.25 0.39 -2.29
CA ASP A 30 7.37 1.55 -2.18
C ASP A 30 6.34 1.35 -1.05
N ASN A 31 6.63 1.92 0.11
CA ASN A 31 5.75 1.91 1.27
C ASN A 31 4.34 2.43 0.95
N TYR A 32 4.22 3.40 0.05
CA TYR A 32 2.93 3.90 -0.41
C TYR A 32 2.12 2.82 -1.12
N ARG A 33 2.75 2.06 -2.02
CA ARG A 33 2.11 0.97 -2.77
C ARG A 33 1.76 -0.19 -1.84
N PHE A 34 2.63 -0.51 -0.89
CA PHE A 34 2.37 -1.50 0.15
C PHE A 34 1.14 -1.15 1.01
N VAL A 35 1.05 0.09 1.51
CA VAL A 35 -0.10 0.53 2.31
C VAL A 35 -1.39 0.52 1.50
N ASN A 36 -1.35 0.91 0.22
CA ASN A 36 -2.52 0.84 -0.64
C ASN A 36 -2.99 -0.62 -0.87
N ALA A 37 -2.07 -1.56 -1.01
CA ALA A 37 -2.38 -2.98 -1.10
C ALA A 37 -3.05 -3.52 0.16
N LEU A 38 -2.51 -3.16 1.34
CA LEU A 38 -3.12 -3.49 2.65
C LEU A 38 -4.55 -2.96 2.76
N LEU A 39 -4.77 -1.68 2.41
CA LEU A 39 -6.08 -1.06 2.48
C LEU A 39 -7.09 -1.72 1.55
N TRP A 40 -6.66 -2.16 0.37
CA TRP A 40 -7.51 -2.91 -0.54
C TRP A 40 -7.94 -4.23 0.09
N MET A 41 -7.01 -5.06 0.60
CA MET A 41 -7.35 -6.34 1.23
C MET A 41 -8.21 -6.18 2.49
N CYS A 42 -7.93 -5.17 3.33
CA CYS A 42 -8.75 -4.90 4.52
C CYS A 42 -10.21 -4.57 4.15
N ARG A 43 -10.46 -3.98 2.98
CA ARG A 43 -11.81 -3.63 2.51
C ARG A 43 -12.50 -4.79 1.79
N THR A 44 -11.78 -5.50 0.93
CA THR A 44 -12.35 -6.57 0.09
C THR A 44 -12.37 -7.93 0.77
N GLY A 45 -11.52 -8.13 1.78
CA GLY A 45 -11.26 -9.45 2.39
C GLY A 45 -10.51 -10.41 1.46
N ALA A 46 -10.06 -9.94 0.30
CA ALA A 46 -9.42 -10.77 -0.71
C ALA A 46 -8.00 -11.19 -0.28
N PRO A 47 -7.54 -12.40 -0.68
CA PRO A 47 -6.21 -12.88 -0.35
C PRO A 47 -5.14 -12.08 -1.12
N TRP A 48 -3.91 -12.06 -0.58
CA TRP A 48 -2.75 -11.39 -1.20
C TRP A 48 -2.50 -11.74 -2.67
N ARG A 49 -2.84 -12.96 -3.09
CA ARG A 49 -2.67 -13.43 -4.48
C ARG A 49 -3.60 -12.74 -5.46
N ASP A 50 -4.70 -12.19 -4.96
CA ASP A 50 -5.72 -11.51 -5.76
C ASP A 50 -5.45 -10.00 -5.85
N LEU A 51 -4.33 -9.54 -5.29
CA LEU A 51 -3.94 -8.14 -5.37
C LEU A 51 -3.78 -7.75 -6.85
N PRO A 52 -4.45 -6.68 -7.31
CA PRO A 52 -4.34 -6.25 -8.68
C PRO A 52 -2.89 -5.93 -9.03
N GLU A 53 -2.39 -6.57 -10.08
CA GLU A 53 -1.15 -6.21 -10.74
C GLU A 53 -1.29 -4.79 -11.32
N CYS A 54 -0.57 -3.86 -10.68
CA CYS A 54 -0.55 -2.45 -11.08
C CYS A 54 0.16 -2.33 -12.43
#